data_AF-A0A6L9QJY6-F1
#
_entry.id   AF-A0A6L9QJY6-F1
#
_cell.length_a   1.000
_cell.length_b   1.000
_cell.length_c   1.000
_cell.angle_alpha   90.00
_cell.angle_beta   90.00
_cell.angle_gamma   90.00
#
_symmetry.space_group_name_H-M   'P 1'
#
loop_
_entity.id
_entity.type
_entity.pdbx_description
1 polymer ?
#
loop_
_entity_poly.entity_id
_entity_poly.type
_entity_poly.pdbx_seq_one_letter_code
_entity_poly.pdbx_strand_id
1 'polypeptide(L)'
;DLGGELREVAVIFVDIIGSTRLAADRPPAEVVRLLNDFFAVVVEVIGAHGGWINKFEGDAALAIFGAPLALDGAPGRALAASRELARRLR
;
A
#
# COMPACT_ATOMS: atom_id res chain seq x y z
N ASP A 1 17.37 -14.06 -21.17
CA ASP A 1 16.17 -13.38 -20.68
C ASP A 1 16.27 -13.08 -19.20
N LEU A 2 15.85 -11.89 -18.77
CA LEU A 2 15.82 -11.49 -17.37
C LEU A 2 14.72 -12.20 -16.55
N GLY A 3 13.96 -13.11 -17.17
CA GLY A 3 12.88 -13.86 -16.53
C GLY A 3 11.66 -12.98 -16.26
N GLY A 4 10.47 -13.53 -16.49
CA GLY A 4 9.21 -12.83 -16.28
C GLY A 4 8.05 -13.61 -16.86
N GLU A 5 6.86 -13.42 -16.30
CA GLU A 5 5.65 -14.05 -16.77
C GLU A 5 4.49 -13.06 -16.80
N LEU A 6 3.53 -13.32 -17.68
CA LEU A 6 2.23 -12.65 -17.65
C LEU A 6 1.38 -13.33 -16.59
N ARG A 7 0.89 -12.55 -15.62
CA ARG A 7 0.03 -13.04 -14.55
C ARG A 7 -1.11 -12.06 -14.28
N GLU A 8 -2.29 -12.62 -14.02
CA GLU A 8 -3.43 -11.85 -13.51
C GLU A 8 -3.25 -11.59 -12.00
N VAL A 9 -3.32 -10.32 -11.61
CA VAL A 9 -3.11 -9.85 -10.23
C VAL A 9 -4.13 -8.78 -9.88
N ALA A 10 -4.34 -8.55 -8.59
CA ALA A 10 -5.02 -7.35 -8.10
C ALA A 10 -3.99 -6.37 -7.52
N VAL A 11 -4.19 -5.07 -7.76
CA VAL A 11 -3.27 -4.02 -7.32
C VAL A 11 -4.03 -2.99 -6.49
N ILE A 12 -3.45 -2.56 -5.39
CA ILE A 12 -3.92 -1.43 -4.59
C ILE A 12 -2.90 -0.31 -4.69
N PHE A 13 -3.38 0.90 -5.00
CA PHE A 13 -2.67 2.15 -4.74
C PHE A 13 -3.37 2.84 -3.57
N VAL A 14 -2.61 3.27 -2.58
CA VAL A 14 -3.09 4.05 -1.44
C VAL A 14 -2.21 5.26 -1.26
N ASP A 15 -2.81 6.42 -1.02
CA ASP A 15 -2.16 7.71 -0.99
C ASP A 15 -2.78 8.64 0.07
N ILE A 16 -1.99 9.60 0.57
CA ILE A 16 -2.43 10.57 1.57
C ILE A 16 -2.99 11.82 0.90
N ILE A 17 -4.28 12.08 1.09
CA ILE A 17 -4.92 13.28 0.57
C ILE A 17 -4.30 14.53 1.19
N GLY A 18 -3.81 15.45 0.36
CA GLY A 18 -3.25 16.74 0.80
C GLY A 18 -1.81 16.67 1.32
N SER A 19 -1.12 15.56 1.08
CA SER A 19 0.29 15.33 1.41
C SER A 19 1.24 16.44 0.96
N THR A 20 1.07 16.99 -0.25
CA THR A 20 1.95 18.04 -0.78
C THR A 20 1.90 19.29 0.10
N ARG A 21 0.70 19.66 0.58
CA ARG A 21 0.53 20.78 1.50
C ARG A 21 1.13 20.47 2.86
N LEU A 22 0.89 19.26 3.38
CA LEU A 22 1.49 18.81 4.64
C LEU A 22 3.02 18.88 4.58
N ALA A 23 3.62 18.49 3.46
CA ALA A 23 5.06 18.54 3.24
C ALA A 23 5.62 19.96 3.12
N ALA A 24 4.83 20.91 2.59
CA ALA A 24 5.23 22.31 2.47
C ALA A 24 5.15 23.07 3.80
N ASP A 25 4.14 22.78 4.61
CA ASP A 25 3.81 23.59 5.80
C ASP A 25 4.40 23.03 7.11
N ARG A 26 4.95 21.81 7.10
CA ARG A 26 5.46 21.13 8.31
C ARG A 26 6.97 20.89 8.28
N PRO A 27 7.62 20.82 9.46
CA PRO A 27 9.00 20.39 9.55
C PRO A 27 9.19 18.98 8.97
N PRO A 28 10.29 18.71 8.24
CA PRO A 28 10.53 17.41 7.60
C PRO A 28 10.44 16.21 8.54
N ALA A 29 10.91 16.35 9.79
CA ALA A 29 10.84 15.28 10.78
C ALA A 29 9.40 14.89 11.15
N GLU A 30 8.46 15.85 11.13
CA GLU A 30 7.05 15.57 11.38
C GLU A 30 6.39 14.85 10.20
N VAL A 31 6.75 15.25 8.98
CA VAL A 31 6.27 14.61 7.74
C VAL A 31 6.73 13.16 7.71
N VAL A 32 8.02 12.90 7.98
CA VAL A 32 8.57 11.53 8.01
C VAL A 32 7.87 10.68 9.07
N ARG A 33 7.61 11.23 10.27
CA ARG A 33 6.87 10.50 11.31
C ARG A 33 5.46 10.13 10.85
N LEU A 34 4.72 11.08 10.27
CA LEU A 34 3.38 10.84 9.72
C LEU A 34 3.40 9.75 8.64
N LEU A 35 4.36 9.81 7.71
CA LEU A 35 4.51 8.80 6.65
C LEU A 35 4.81 7.42 7.23
N ASN A 36 5.69 7.32 8.23
CA ASN A 36 6.00 6.05 8.88
C ASN A 36 4.78 5.46 9.60
N ASP A 37 3.99 6.28 10.30
CA ASP A 37 2.77 5.84 10.96
C ASP A 37 1.73 5.34 9.93
N PHE A 38 1.57 6.05 8.82
CA PHE A 38 0.73 5.64 7.70
C PHE A 38 1.21 4.31 7.09
N PHE A 39 2.49 4.20 6.75
CA PHE A 39 3.06 3.00 6.14
C PHE A 39 3.01 1.79 7.06
N ALA A 40 3.16 1.97 8.37
CA ALA A 40 3.01 0.89 9.34
C ALA A 40 1.62 0.24 9.24
N VAL A 41 0.56 1.05 9.20
CA VAL A 41 -0.82 0.56 9.02
C VAL A 41 -0.99 -0.10 7.65
N VAL A 42 -0.45 0.49 6.58
CA VAL A 42 -0.55 -0.07 5.23
C VAL A 42 0.13 -1.44 5.15
N VAL A 43 1.37 -1.55 5.60
CA VAL A 43 2.14 -2.81 5.58
C VAL A 43 1.43 -3.89 6.37
N GLU A 44 0.95 -3.56 7.57
CA GLU A 44 0.25 -4.51 8.44
C GLU A 44 -1.02 -5.06 7.76
N VAL A 45 -1.88 -4.16 7.25
CA VAL A 45 -3.14 -4.59 6.61
C VAL A 45 -2.87 -5.35 5.32
N ILE A 46 -1.99 -4.85 4.44
CA ILE A 46 -1.67 -5.55 3.19
C ILE A 46 -1.15 -6.96 3.47
N GLY A 47 -0.22 -7.10 4.41
CA GLY A 47 0.33 -8.39 4.82
C GLY A 47 -0.73 -9.32 5.41
N ALA A 48 -1.62 -8.81 6.27
CA ALA A 48 -2.70 -9.60 6.88
C ALA A 48 -3.67 -10.20 5.85
N HIS A 49 -3.86 -9.53 4.71
CA HIS A 49 -4.72 -10.03 3.62
C HIS A 49 -3.94 -10.84 2.57
N GLY A 50 -2.63 -11.04 2.74
CA GLY A 50 -1.77 -11.82 1.85
C GLY A 50 -1.23 -11.05 0.65
N GLY A 51 -1.36 -9.74 0.64
CA GLY A 51 -0.74 -8.88 -0.37
C GLY A 51 0.73 -8.61 -0.06
N TRP A 52 1.43 -8.09 -1.06
CA TRP A 52 2.84 -7.75 -0.98
C TRP A 52 3.06 -6.29 -1.35
N ILE A 53 3.82 -5.55 -0.53
CA ILE A 53 4.21 -4.18 -0.84
C ILE A 53 5.31 -4.23 -1.90
N ASN A 54 4.99 -3.71 -3.07
CA ASN A 54 5.96 -3.61 -4.16
C ASN A 54 6.90 -2.44 -3.95
N LYS A 55 6.36 -1.28 -3.58
CA LYS A 55 7.14 -0.10 -3.25
C LYS A 55 6.31 0.99 -2.60
N PHE A 56 7.05 1.93 -2.03
CA PHE A 56 6.58 3.24 -1.58
C PHE A 56 7.02 4.28 -2.61
N GLU A 57 6.13 5.20 -2.94
CA GLU A 57 6.35 6.27 -3.92
C GLU A 57 5.97 7.60 -3.28
N GLY A 58 6.91 8.19 -2.53
CA GLY A 58 6.66 9.40 -1.76
C GLY A 58 5.73 9.13 -0.59
N ASP A 59 4.49 9.60 -0.71
CA ASP A 59 3.36 9.48 0.22
C ASP A 59 2.41 8.32 -0.13
N ALA A 60 2.62 7.68 -1.27
CA ALA A 60 1.81 6.56 -1.73
C ALA A 60 2.49 5.20 -1.50
N ALA A 61 1.69 4.14 -1.48
CA ALA A 61 2.15 2.76 -1.51
C ALA A 61 1.43 1.98 -2.62
N LEU A 62 2.19 1.11 -3.30
CA LEU A 62 1.69 0.16 -4.30
C LEU A 62 1.80 -1.26 -3.72
N ALA A 63 0.66 -1.93 -3.58
CA ALA A 63 0.57 -3.31 -3.14
C ALA A 63 0.01 -4.22 -4.24
N ILE A 64 0.54 -5.44 -4.32
CA ILE A 64 0.15 -6.44 -5.31
C ILE A 64 -0.38 -7.69 -4.58
N PHE A 65 -1.47 -8.26 -5.08
CA PHE A 65 -2.06 -9.51 -4.63
C PHE A 65 -2.01 -10.51 -5.78
N GLY A 66 -1.43 -11.68 -5.52
CA GLY A 66 -1.20 -12.71 -6.55
C GLY A 66 0.19 -12.68 -7.19
N ALA A 67 1.08 -11.78 -6.78
CA ALA A 67 2.50 -11.81 -7.11
C ALA A 67 3.36 -11.26 -5.96
N PRO A 68 4.63 -11.71 -5.80
CA PRO A 68 5.31 -12.73 -6.62
C PRO A 68 4.78 -14.15 -6.36
N LEU A 69 4.15 -14.40 -5.21
CA LEU A 69 3.52 -15.66 -4.88
C LEU A 69 2.06 -15.68 -5.37
N ALA A 70 1.61 -16.83 -5.87
CA ALA A 70 0.22 -17.04 -6.22
C ALA A 70 -0.67 -16.87 -4.98
N LEU A 71 -1.86 -16.31 -5.17
CA LEU A 71 -2.81 -16.04 -4.09
C LEU A 71 -4.24 -16.27 -4.57
N ASP A 72 -4.88 -17.30 -4.03
CA ASP A 72 -6.26 -17.61 -4.36
C ASP A 72 -7.19 -16.49 -3.89
N GLY A 73 -8.08 -16.06 -4.79
CA GLY A 73 -9.02 -14.99 -4.53
C GLY A 73 -8.35 -13.62 -4.37
N ALA A 74 -7.21 -13.37 -5.04
CA ALA A 74 -6.48 -12.10 -4.98
C ALA A 74 -7.38 -10.84 -5.11
N PRO A 75 -8.35 -10.75 -6.04
CA PRO A 75 -9.26 -9.60 -6.09
C PRO A 75 -10.12 -9.42 -4.83
N GLY A 76 -10.65 -10.51 -4.28
CA GLY A 76 -11.47 -10.48 -3.06
C GLY A 76 -10.66 -10.07 -1.83
N ARG A 77 -9.43 -10.57 -1.72
CA ARG A 77 -8.49 -10.21 -0.66
C ARG A 77 -8.04 -8.76 -0.75
N ALA A 78 -7.74 -8.27 -1.95
CA ALA A 78 -7.44 -6.86 -2.19
C ALA A 78 -8.61 -5.96 -1.76
N LEU A 79 -9.85 -6.32 -2.12
CA LEU A 79 -11.04 -5.58 -1.68
C LEU A 79 -11.20 -5.58 -0.15
N ALA A 80 -10.96 -6.72 0.51
CA ALA A 80 -11.01 -6.82 1.96
C ALA A 80 -9.95 -5.92 2.64
N ALA A 81 -8.72 -5.94 2.14
CA ALA A 81 -7.65 -5.06 2.58
C ALA A 81 -8.01 -3.58 2.41
N SER A 82 -8.51 -3.18 1.24
CA SER A 82 -8.94 -1.80 0.98
C SER A 82 -10.01 -1.32 1.97
N ARG A 83 -10.98 -2.18 2.32
CA ARG A 83 -12.02 -1.85 3.29
C ARG A 83 -11.45 -1.66 4.70
N GLU A 84 -10.47 -2.46 5.08
CA GLU A 84 -9.82 -2.33 6.38
C GLU A 84 -8.92 -1.08 6.45
N LEU A 85 -8.14 -0.81 5.40
CA LEU A 85 -7.37 0.44 5.26
C LEU A 85 -8.28 1.65 5.40
N ALA A 86 -9.40 1.67 4.68
CA ALA A 86 -10.39 2.75 4.74
C ALA A 86 -11.08 2.91 6.10
N ARG A 87 -10.93 1.94 7.01
CA ARG A 87 -11.46 2.00 8.38
C ARG A 87 -10.38 2.40 9.39
N ARG A 88 -9.12 2.03 9.15
CA ARG A 88 -7.97 2.32 10.03
C ARG A 88 -7.29 3.66 9.74
N LEU A 89 -7.36 4.14 8.51
CA LEU A 89 -6.75 5.39 8.05
C LEU A 89 -7.73 6.58 8.00
N ARG A 90 -8.86 6.46 8.72
CA ARG A 90 -9.87 7.53 8.83
C ARG A 90 -9.45 8.62 9.80
#